data_AF-A0A3A5VX30-F1
#
_entry.id   AF-A0A3A5VX30-F1
#
_cell.length_a   1.000
_cell.length_b   1.000
_cell.length_c   1.000
_cell.angle_alpha   90.00
_cell.angle_beta   90.00
_cell.angle_gamma   90.00
#
_symmetry.space_group_name_H-M   'P 1'
#
loop_
_entity.id
_entity.type
_entity.pdbx_description
1 polymer ?
#
loop_
_entity_poly.entity_id
_entity_poly.type
_entity_poly.pdbx_seq_one_letter_code
_entity_poly.pdbx_strand_id
1 'polypeptide(L)'
;LHLTALERWNQITSLWTDVEHYGSQYAGKLEKTEQFIDYVDLLDQQWKQHEIEAMMFIENYEHSGLIMSDWSEEIVRDPRSAVRMLKKKKHLFDQRVGCIEKLSNIDTSFEGQSVVEKRINLLKEIDVDLEILENTSELIENLARRGARHRRMLERDWRSLVADGKADINTNTASFSLLDFENEIAHVQKYGVGSSVPKIGGSFVAGNIHERLKTRTRQELTLLQASGWEVNNLLQQVEHEPVIVAQKVNSAREAMKGFSSLKRRITRLPWYRDLTLAMEVEQQLKDPTQLNSLAESIPELSKHLANRPSEDESFTLNVWTPSPTRQTLVPVPEHSQKYQTMIPKDAMEDAYEAILEAVEVQDDESEESSDEGDVVNDEHLEAVVPAQEETPVDSKYAEFEEDSEGASNASVLQSEISKKGHADPDNVNTNSVEVLDNVVYFLRAIQMDKLADEVSKNGMEALKNIRRGLAKHVGIQPRDTRVDRMLRLSLRLLPQNDKNDLLKSKMLANIGDNIKNIQKWMRTRLEHRHSGSSDNFLDDALRLGKALQRIPGPGFALPIEADIHELPDPDDVIGLEREVSNIISHLNMSTAGGIIA
;
A
#
# COMPACT_ATOMS: atom_id res chain seq x y z
N LEU A 1 -54.41 59.43 17.66
CA LEU A 1 -54.78 58.46 18.72
C LEU A 1 -55.81 57.46 18.20
N HIS A 2 -57.10 57.82 18.05
CA HIS A 2 -58.09 56.86 17.50
C HIS A 2 -57.79 56.46 16.04
N LEU A 3 -57.48 57.43 15.17
CA LEU A 3 -57.13 57.15 13.76
C LEU A 3 -55.86 56.30 13.62
N THR A 4 -54.83 56.56 14.42
CA THR A 4 -53.58 55.80 14.43
C THR A 4 -53.78 54.36 14.93
N ALA A 5 -54.63 54.17 15.94
CA ALA A 5 -55.02 52.84 16.40
C ALA A 5 -55.84 52.09 15.33
N LEU A 6 -56.67 52.79 14.56
CA LEU A 6 -57.48 52.22 13.48
C LEU A 6 -56.60 51.79 12.29
N GLU A 7 -55.61 52.60 11.91
CA GLU A 7 -54.60 52.24 10.90
C GLU A 7 -53.82 50.98 11.31
N ARG A 8 -53.37 50.92 12.57
CA ARG A 8 -52.64 49.75 13.10
C ARG A 8 -53.53 48.51 13.18
N TRP A 9 -54.77 48.67 13.64
CA TRP A 9 -55.75 47.59 13.69
C TRP A 9 -56.03 47.01 12.30
N ASN A 10 -56.22 47.85 11.28
CA ASN A 10 -56.42 47.42 9.89
C ASN A 10 -55.22 46.64 9.33
N GLN A 11 -53.99 46.99 9.72
CA GLN A 11 -52.79 46.23 9.33
C GLN A 11 -52.82 44.82 9.94
N ILE A 12 -53.14 44.72 11.24
CA ILE A 12 -53.17 43.43 11.94
C ILE A 12 -54.33 42.56 11.45
N THR A 13 -55.54 43.11 11.29
CA THR A 13 -56.71 42.34 10.83
C THR A 13 -56.57 41.84 9.40
N SER A 14 -55.86 42.57 8.53
CA SER A 14 -55.57 42.11 7.17
C SER A 14 -54.78 40.79 7.12
N LEU A 15 -54.05 40.47 8.19
CA LEU A 15 -53.27 39.25 8.34
C LEU A 15 -53.95 38.26 9.29
N TRP A 16 -54.61 38.75 10.35
CA TRP A 16 -55.21 37.95 11.42
C TRP A 16 -56.74 38.09 11.40
N THR A 17 -57.38 37.41 10.46
CA THR A 17 -58.85 37.47 10.23
C THR A 17 -59.67 37.05 11.46
N ASP A 18 -59.13 36.20 12.34
CA ASP A 18 -59.82 35.71 13.55
C ASP A 18 -60.11 36.83 14.58
N VAL A 19 -59.40 37.95 14.48
CA VAL A 19 -59.36 39.03 15.48
C VAL A 19 -60.37 40.14 15.15
N GLU A 20 -60.96 40.13 13.96
CA GLU A 20 -61.86 41.16 13.45
C GLU A 20 -63.15 41.33 14.28
N HIS A 21 -63.67 40.24 14.84
CA HIS A 21 -65.00 40.22 15.47
C HIS A 21 -65.10 41.01 16.78
N TYR A 22 -64.01 41.13 17.54
CA TYR A 22 -64.00 41.89 18.80
C TYR A 22 -63.63 43.37 18.59
N GLY A 23 -62.66 43.66 17.73
CA GLY A 23 -62.25 45.04 17.42
C GLY A 23 -63.30 45.85 16.66
N SER A 24 -64.10 45.21 15.81
CA SER A 24 -65.17 45.87 15.02
C SER A 24 -66.28 46.48 15.87
N GLN A 25 -66.43 46.06 17.14
CA GLN A 25 -67.42 46.63 18.06
C GLN A 25 -67.04 48.02 18.58
N TYR A 26 -65.74 48.36 18.53
CA TYR A 26 -65.15 49.60 19.06
C TYR A 26 -64.56 50.49 17.96
N ALA A 27 -64.24 49.91 16.79
CA ALA A 27 -63.76 50.64 15.62
C ALA A 27 -64.74 51.75 15.19
N GLY A 28 -64.22 52.96 14.95
CA GLY A 28 -65.01 54.12 14.50
C GLY A 28 -65.91 54.79 15.56
N LYS A 29 -66.03 54.24 16.78
CA LYS A 29 -66.82 54.85 17.86
C LYS A 29 -65.94 55.72 18.76
N LEU A 30 -66.00 57.03 18.57
CA LEU A 30 -65.19 58.01 19.33
C LEU A 30 -65.44 57.96 20.86
N GLU A 31 -66.64 57.58 21.29
CA GLU A 31 -67.00 57.44 22.71
C GLU A 31 -66.28 56.26 23.41
N LYS A 32 -65.76 55.29 22.65
CA LYS A 32 -65.07 54.09 23.17
C LYS A 32 -63.59 54.04 22.76
N THR A 33 -63.00 55.21 22.51
CA THR A 33 -61.61 55.33 22.05
C THR A 33 -60.61 54.65 22.99
N GLU A 34 -60.76 54.79 24.32
CA GLU A 34 -59.87 54.15 25.30
C GLU A 34 -59.92 52.62 25.23
N GLN A 35 -61.13 52.04 25.22
CA GLN A 35 -61.32 50.58 25.10
C GLN A 35 -60.78 50.03 23.77
N PHE A 36 -60.85 50.81 22.70
CA PHE A 36 -60.28 50.43 21.40
C PHE A 36 -58.74 50.47 21.42
N ILE A 37 -58.15 51.49 22.06
CA ILE A 37 -56.70 51.61 22.22
C ILE A 37 -56.17 50.44 23.06
N ASP A 38 -56.79 50.14 24.21
CA ASP A 38 -56.40 49.01 25.06
C ASP A 38 -56.43 47.67 24.30
N TYR A 39 -57.41 47.51 23.40
CA TYR A 39 -57.52 46.32 22.56
C TYR A 39 -56.44 46.25 21.49
N VAL A 40 -56.12 47.36 20.83
CA VAL A 40 -55.02 47.42 19.84
C VAL A 40 -53.67 47.21 20.52
N ASP A 41 -53.46 47.75 21.72
CA ASP A 41 -52.26 47.54 22.53
C ASP A 41 -52.10 46.07 22.92
N LEU A 42 -53.18 45.36 23.25
CA LEU A 42 -53.17 43.91 23.48
C LEU A 42 -52.71 43.15 22.23
N LEU A 43 -53.20 43.54 21.05
CA LEU A 43 -52.80 42.91 19.78
C LEU A 43 -51.34 43.18 19.43
N ASP A 44 -50.84 44.39 19.70
CA ASP A 44 -49.43 44.72 19.54
C ASP A 44 -48.54 43.98 20.54
N GLN A 45 -49.01 43.75 21.78
CA GLN A 45 -48.32 42.88 22.73
C GLN A 45 -48.23 41.44 22.23
N GLN A 46 -49.31 40.89 21.68
CA GLN A 46 -49.32 39.55 21.06
C GLN A 46 -48.40 39.48 19.84
N TRP A 47 -48.37 40.52 19.01
CA TRP A 47 -47.46 40.63 17.88
C TRP A 47 -46.00 40.55 18.33
N LYS A 48 -45.61 41.39 19.31
CA LYS A 48 -44.27 41.36 19.90
C LYS A 48 -43.93 40.03 20.55
N GLN A 49 -44.91 39.39 21.21
CA GLN A 49 -44.71 38.08 21.80
C GLN A 49 -44.38 37.02 20.74
N HIS A 50 -45.11 37.00 19.62
CA HIS A 50 -44.82 36.09 18.52
C HIS A 50 -43.50 36.41 17.81
N GLU A 51 -43.15 37.69 17.71
CA GLU A 51 -41.87 38.13 17.15
C GLU A 51 -40.69 37.61 18.00
N ILE A 52 -40.75 37.81 19.33
CA ILE A 52 -39.75 37.30 20.27
C ILE A 52 -39.70 35.76 20.21
N GLU A 53 -40.84 35.09 20.19
CA GLU A 53 -40.91 33.62 20.09
C GLU A 53 -40.25 33.11 18.79
N ALA A 54 -40.49 33.78 17.66
CA ALA A 54 -39.86 33.43 16.39
C ALA A 54 -38.36 33.68 16.38
N MET A 55 -37.90 34.82 16.93
CA MET A 55 -36.48 35.14 17.07
C MET A 55 -35.76 34.12 17.95
N MET A 56 -36.33 33.77 19.12
CA MET A 56 -35.77 32.75 20.00
C MET A 56 -35.70 31.37 19.31
N PHE A 57 -36.71 31.04 18.50
CA PHE A 57 -36.69 29.80 17.74
C PHE A 57 -35.55 29.78 16.73
N ILE A 58 -35.37 30.86 15.96
CA ILE A 58 -34.27 31.02 14.99
C ILE A 58 -32.92 30.93 15.69
N GLU A 59 -32.75 31.70 16.77
CA GLU A 59 -31.50 31.81 17.51
C GLU A 59 -31.02 30.42 17.98
N ASN A 60 -31.92 29.57 18.48
CA ASN A 60 -31.58 28.21 18.90
C ASN A 60 -30.99 27.36 17.76
N TYR A 61 -31.54 27.46 16.55
CA TYR A 61 -31.09 26.69 15.39
C TYR A 61 -29.85 27.32 14.72
N GLU A 62 -29.70 28.65 14.78
CA GLU A 62 -28.47 29.33 14.35
C GLU A 62 -27.28 28.96 15.23
N HIS A 63 -27.47 28.90 16.55
CA HIS A 63 -26.46 28.37 17.48
C HIS A 63 -26.11 26.91 17.19
N SER A 64 -27.08 26.14 16.70
CA SER A 64 -26.89 24.75 16.26
C SER A 64 -26.25 24.65 14.86
N GLY A 65 -25.96 25.78 14.22
CA GLY A 65 -25.20 25.87 12.97
C GLY A 65 -26.04 25.94 11.69
N LEU A 66 -27.36 26.09 11.77
CA LEU A 66 -28.23 26.31 10.61
C LEU A 66 -28.24 27.78 10.19
N ILE A 67 -28.41 28.05 8.90
CA ILE A 67 -28.60 29.42 8.40
C ILE A 67 -30.11 29.68 8.37
N MET A 68 -30.59 30.74 9.01
CA MET A 68 -32.04 31.05 9.14
C MET A 68 -32.41 32.45 8.63
N SER A 69 -31.52 33.09 7.84
CA SER A 69 -31.66 34.47 7.36
C SER A 69 -32.99 34.76 6.66
N ASP A 70 -33.53 33.77 5.95
CA ASP A 70 -34.68 33.95 5.06
C ASP A 70 -35.98 34.16 5.84
N TRP A 71 -36.01 33.78 7.13
CA TRP A 71 -37.17 33.99 8.00
C TRP A 71 -37.26 35.41 8.56
N SER A 72 -36.19 36.21 8.48
CA SER A 72 -36.17 37.58 9.03
C SER A 72 -37.24 38.47 8.40
N GLU A 73 -37.42 38.41 7.08
CA GLU A 73 -38.46 39.16 6.36
C GLU A 73 -39.87 38.64 6.66
N GLU A 74 -40.03 37.32 6.78
CA GLU A 74 -41.32 36.70 7.10
C GLU A 74 -41.80 37.02 8.52
N ILE A 75 -40.88 37.08 9.50
CA ILE A 75 -41.18 37.43 10.90
C ILE A 75 -41.63 38.89 11.01
N VAL A 76 -40.95 39.81 10.31
CA VAL A 76 -41.34 41.23 10.32
C VAL A 76 -42.71 41.42 9.66
N ARG A 77 -43.03 40.63 8.64
CA ARG A 77 -44.31 40.73 7.91
C ARG A 77 -45.49 40.12 8.67
N ASP A 78 -45.37 38.87 9.14
CA ASP A 78 -46.41 38.18 9.92
C ASP A 78 -45.80 37.18 10.91
N PRO A 79 -45.54 37.60 12.16
CA PRO A 79 -44.86 36.76 13.14
C PRO A 79 -45.73 35.57 13.57
N ARG A 80 -47.06 35.69 13.56
CA ARG A 80 -47.95 34.57 13.97
C ARG A 80 -47.91 33.44 12.96
N SER A 81 -47.91 33.75 11.65
CA SER A 81 -47.76 32.73 10.62
C SER A 81 -46.35 32.14 10.62
N ALA A 82 -45.32 32.98 10.76
CA ALA A 82 -43.93 32.54 10.84
C ALA A 82 -43.72 31.52 11.99
N VAL A 83 -44.16 31.83 13.22
CA VAL A 83 -44.10 30.89 14.36
C VAL A 83 -44.83 29.59 14.06
N ARG A 84 -46.01 29.64 13.44
CA ARG A 84 -46.78 28.44 13.10
C ARG A 84 -46.02 27.56 12.11
N MET A 85 -45.41 28.17 11.08
CA MET A 85 -44.64 27.44 10.08
C MET A 85 -43.35 26.86 10.66
N LEU A 86 -42.63 27.63 11.49
CA LEU A 86 -41.45 27.17 12.22
C LEU A 86 -41.78 25.97 13.11
N LYS A 87 -42.86 26.03 13.90
CA LYS A 87 -43.34 24.90 14.72
C LYS A 87 -43.72 23.68 13.89
N LYS A 88 -44.33 23.88 12.72
CA LYS A 88 -44.69 22.79 11.80
C LYS A 88 -43.43 22.10 11.22
N LYS A 89 -42.41 22.88 10.86
CA LYS A 89 -41.14 22.38 10.29
C LYS A 89 -40.12 21.94 11.35
N LYS A 90 -40.43 22.07 12.65
CA LYS A 90 -39.53 21.76 13.77
C LYS A 90 -38.80 20.42 13.63
N HIS A 91 -39.55 19.35 13.32
CA HIS A 91 -38.98 18.02 13.18
C HIS A 91 -37.90 17.93 12.08
N LEU A 92 -38.06 18.67 10.99
CA LEU A 92 -37.05 18.72 9.91
C LEU A 92 -35.77 19.40 10.39
N PHE A 93 -35.90 20.49 11.15
CA PHE A 93 -34.74 21.17 11.73
C PHE A 93 -34.00 20.28 12.74
N ASP A 94 -34.74 19.59 13.61
CA ASP A 94 -34.15 18.65 14.58
C ASP A 94 -33.40 17.50 13.88
N GLN A 95 -33.97 16.93 12.81
CA GLN A 95 -33.30 15.91 12.01
C GLN A 95 -32.05 16.44 11.29
N ARG A 96 -32.10 17.66 10.76
CA ARG A 96 -30.95 18.33 10.12
C ARG A 96 -29.80 18.51 11.10
N VAL A 97 -30.08 19.08 12.27
CA VAL A 97 -29.08 19.27 13.34
C VAL A 97 -28.49 17.93 13.74
N GLY A 98 -29.33 16.92 13.99
CA GLY A 98 -28.85 15.58 14.33
C GLY A 98 -27.98 14.93 13.24
N CYS A 99 -28.27 15.18 11.96
CA CYS A 99 -27.42 14.71 10.86
C CYS A 99 -26.09 15.48 10.80
N ILE A 100 -26.10 16.79 11.02
CA ILE A 100 -24.88 17.61 11.07
C ILE A 100 -23.96 17.14 12.20
N GLU A 101 -24.50 16.94 13.41
CA GLU A 101 -23.73 16.45 14.56
C GLU A 101 -23.12 15.07 14.32
N LYS A 102 -23.90 14.15 13.73
CA LYS A 102 -23.40 12.82 13.36
C LYS A 102 -22.29 12.89 12.32
N LEU A 103 -22.46 13.74 11.31
CA LEU A 103 -21.46 13.96 10.27
C LEU A 103 -20.18 14.58 10.82
N SER A 104 -20.26 15.51 11.78
CA SER A 104 -19.09 16.10 12.42
C SER A 104 -18.34 15.13 13.35
N ASN A 105 -19.03 14.14 13.91
CA ASN A 105 -18.44 13.14 14.81
C ASN A 105 -17.83 11.95 14.06
N ILE A 106 -18.13 11.77 12.77
CA ILE A 106 -17.52 10.72 11.96
C ILE A 106 -16.05 11.07 11.70
N ASP A 107 -15.17 10.10 11.92
CA ASP A 107 -13.77 10.23 11.57
C ASP A 107 -13.59 10.21 10.04
N THR A 108 -13.22 11.36 9.48
CA THR A 108 -12.90 11.54 8.05
C THR A 108 -11.42 11.77 7.79
N SER A 109 -10.54 11.51 8.77
CA SER A 109 -9.08 11.75 8.67
C SER A 109 -8.43 10.99 7.51
N PHE A 110 -8.93 9.79 7.21
CA PHE A 110 -8.42 8.93 6.14
C PHE A 110 -9.07 9.21 4.78
N GLU A 111 -10.41 9.29 4.72
CA GLU A 111 -11.15 9.50 3.47
C GLU A 111 -12.49 10.20 3.75
N GLY A 112 -13.01 10.96 2.78
CA GLY A 112 -14.41 11.40 2.77
C GLY A 112 -14.66 12.80 3.33
N GLN A 113 -13.63 13.51 3.81
CA GLN A 113 -13.76 14.87 4.36
C GLN A 113 -14.52 15.81 3.41
N SER A 114 -14.13 15.86 2.13
CA SER A 114 -14.79 16.74 1.15
C SER A 114 -16.27 16.39 0.89
N VAL A 115 -16.65 15.12 1.03
CA VAL A 115 -18.03 14.67 0.85
C VAL A 115 -18.86 15.08 2.07
N VAL A 116 -18.31 14.88 3.27
CA VAL A 116 -18.93 15.25 4.54
C VAL A 116 -19.10 16.76 4.64
N GLU A 117 -18.07 17.55 4.32
CA GLU A 117 -18.13 19.02 4.33
C GLU A 117 -19.19 19.56 3.36
N LYS A 118 -19.24 19.04 2.12
CA LYS A 118 -20.28 19.42 1.16
C LYS A 118 -21.67 19.07 1.66
N ARG A 119 -21.83 17.91 2.30
CA ARG A 119 -23.12 17.47 2.83
C ARG A 119 -23.55 18.31 4.03
N ILE A 120 -22.63 18.67 4.93
CA ILE A 120 -22.88 19.59 6.04
C ILE A 120 -23.30 20.95 5.50
N ASN A 121 -22.57 21.51 4.52
CA ASN A 121 -22.92 22.81 3.93
C ASN A 121 -24.32 22.80 3.30
N LEU A 122 -24.67 21.73 2.57
CA LEU A 122 -26.02 21.54 2.03
C LEU A 122 -27.07 21.46 3.16
N LEU A 123 -26.79 20.74 4.24
CA LEU A 123 -27.71 20.63 5.38
C LEU A 123 -27.89 21.93 6.16
N LYS A 124 -26.95 22.89 6.05
CA LYS A 124 -27.08 24.22 6.67
C LYS A 124 -28.08 25.12 5.93
N GLU A 125 -28.33 24.87 4.65
CA GLU A 125 -29.30 25.60 3.83
C GLU A 125 -30.75 25.21 4.18
N ILE A 126 -31.68 26.16 4.16
CA ILE A 126 -33.02 26.01 4.77
C ILE A 126 -33.92 24.99 4.05
N ASP A 127 -33.79 24.88 2.73
CA ASP A 127 -34.72 24.16 1.85
C ASP A 127 -34.30 22.70 1.59
N VAL A 128 -34.04 21.97 2.67
CA VAL A 128 -33.70 20.54 2.59
C VAL A 128 -34.95 19.69 2.74
N ASP A 129 -35.24 18.89 1.72
CA ASP A 129 -36.35 17.93 1.70
C ASP A 129 -36.07 16.65 2.51
N LEU A 130 -37.14 15.93 2.85
CA LEU A 130 -37.06 14.65 3.56
C LEU A 130 -36.22 13.60 2.83
N GLU A 131 -36.32 13.53 1.49
CA GLU A 131 -35.52 12.61 0.68
C GLU A 131 -34.01 12.87 0.85
N ILE A 132 -33.63 14.15 0.91
CA ILE A 132 -32.25 14.55 1.09
C ILE A 132 -31.77 14.14 2.48
N LEU A 133 -32.63 14.25 3.51
CA LEU A 133 -32.34 13.82 4.88
C LEU A 133 -32.20 12.30 5.00
N GLU A 134 -33.09 11.54 4.39
CA GLU A 134 -33.00 10.08 4.34
C GLU A 134 -31.68 9.66 3.66
N ASN A 135 -31.35 10.26 2.53
CA ASN A 135 -30.07 10.03 1.86
C ASN A 135 -28.86 10.43 2.75
N THR A 136 -28.95 11.50 3.55
CA THR A 136 -27.87 11.83 4.50
C THR A 136 -27.73 10.77 5.58
N SER A 137 -28.84 10.23 6.08
CA SER A 137 -28.83 9.21 7.10
C SER A 137 -28.20 7.91 6.59
N GLU A 138 -28.51 7.49 5.37
CA GLU A 138 -27.88 6.34 4.72
C GLU A 138 -26.38 6.56 4.49
N LEU A 139 -25.98 7.77 4.09
CA LEU A 139 -24.58 8.14 3.94
C LEU A 139 -23.83 8.04 5.27
N ILE A 140 -24.41 8.56 6.36
CA ILE A 140 -23.85 8.47 7.72
C ILE A 140 -23.66 7.00 8.11
N GLU A 141 -24.67 6.15 7.92
CA GLU A 141 -24.56 4.73 8.23
C GLU A 141 -23.46 4.03 7.42
N ASN A 142 -23.37 4.32 6.13
CA ASN A 142 -22.36 3.73 5.25
C ASN A 142 -20.94 4.14 5.65
N LEU A 143 -20.73 5.43 5.98
CA LEU A 143 -19.46 5.93 6.49
C LEU A 143 -19.11 5.31 7.84
N ALA A 144 -20.06 5.26 8.78
CA ALA A 144 -19.86 4.64 10.09
C ALA A 144 -19.51 3.15 9.99
N ARG A 145 -20.22 2.39 9.14
CA ARG A 145 -19.92 0.97 8.88
C ARG A 145 -18.54 0.78 8.26
N ARG A 146 -18.16 1.63 7.29
CA ARG A 146 -16.82 1.57 6.67
C ARG A 146 -15.73 1.90 7.69
N GLY A 147 -15.89 2.96 8.45
CA GLY A 147 -14.95 3.35 9.52
C GLY A 147 -14.79 2.26 10.57
N ALA A 148 -15.88 1.64 11.02
CA ALA A 148 -15.83 0.52 11.96
C ALA A 148 -15.12 -0.71 11.39
N ARG A 149 -15.34 -1.04 10.10
CA ARG A 149 -14.60 -2.13 9.44
C ARG A 149 -13.12 -1.81 9.33
N HIS A 150 -12.77 -0.59 8.94
CA HIS A 150 -11.37 -0.17 8.84
C HIS A 150 -10.68 -0.23 10.21
N ARG A 151 -11.34 0.27 11.25
CA ARG A 151 -10.84 0.19 12.62
C ARG A 151 -10.62 -1.26 13.08
N ARG A 152 -11.57 -2.17 12.83
CA ARG A 152 -11.41 -3.60 13.15
C ARG A 152 -10.24 -4.24 12.41
N MET A 153 -10.01 -3.87 11.15
CA MET A 153 -8.85 -4.31 10.38
C MET A 153 -7.55 -3.86 11.05
N LEU A 154 -7.44 -2.57 11.37
CA LEU A 154 -6.25 -2.01 12.04
C LEU A 154 -6.04 -2.60 13.44
N GLU A 155 -7.10 -2.84 14.21
CA GLU A 155 -6.98 -3.52 15.50
C GLU A 155 -6.51 -4.97 15.37
N ARG A 156 -6.93 -5.69 14.33
CA ARG A 156 -6.45 -7.06 14.07
C ARG A 156 -4.96 -7.02 13.71
N ASP A 157 -4.55 -6.08 12.87
CA ASP A 157 -3.15 -5.90 12.51
C ASP A 157 -2.32 -5.47 13.74
N TRP A 158 -2.85 -4.61 14.60
CA TRP A 158 -2.23 -4.26 15.88
C TRP A 158 -2.07 -5.47 16.80
N ARG A 159 -3.11 -6.31 16.95
CA ARG A 159 -3.02 -7.56 17.74
C ARG A 159 -1.94 -8.49 17.19
N SER A 160 -1.78 -8.59 15.86
CA SER A 160 -0.69 -9.36 15.27
C SER A 160 0.69 -8.79 15.60
N LEU A 161 0.83 -7.45 15.60
CA LEU A 161 2.08 -6.79 15.99
C LEU A 161 2.39 -6.94 17.49
N VAL A 162 1.36 -7.02 18.33
CA VAL A 162 1.51 -7.32 19.76
C VAL A 162 1.93 -8.77 19.97
N ALA A 163 1.34 -9.73 19.24
CA ALA A 163 1.74 -11.14 19.28
C ALA A 163 3.20 -11.33 18.83
N ASP A 164 3.63 -10.59 17.80
CA ASP A 164 5.03 -10.52 17.35
C ASP A 164 5.98 -9.82 18.34
N GLY A 165 5.47 -9.24 19.43
CA GLY A 165 6.25 -8.49 20.42
C GLY A 165 6.79 -7.13 19.93
N LYS A 166 6.24 -6.59 18.84
CA LYS A 166 6.67 -5.31 18.22
C LYS A 166 5.87 -4.11 18.74
N ALA A 167 4.70 -4.35 19.32
CA ALA A 167 3.78 -3.35 19.83
C ALA A 167 3.40 -3.64 21.30
N ASP A 168 3.09 -2.59 22.05
CA ASP A 168 2.66 -2.69 23.45
C ASP A 168 1.14 -2.87 23.52
N ILE A 169 0.68 -3.81 24.35
CA ILE A 169 -0.74 -4.09 24.56
C ILE A 169 -1.45 -2.95 25.32
N ASN A 170 -0.69 -2.13 26.05
CA ASN A 170 -1.22 -1.04 26.88
C ASN A 170 -1.47 0.26 26.10
N THR A 171 -1.14 0.32 24.82
CA THR A 171 -1.43 1.51 24.01
C THR A 171 -2.94 1.71 23.88
N ASN A 172 -3.42 2.92 24.21
CA ASN A 172 -4.83 3.26 24.05
C ASN A 172 -5.17 3.48 22.57
N THR A 173 -5.44 2.39 21.86
CA THR A 173 -5.83 2.43 20.45
C THR A 173 -7.20 3.08 20.25
N ALA A 174 -8.04 3.22 21.29
CA ALA A 174 -9.38 3.80 21.20
C ALA A 174 -9.36 5.32 20.90
N SER A 175 -8.34 6.05 21.36
CA SER A 175 -8.22 7.49 21.11
C SER A 175 -7.71 7.86 19.72
N PHE A 176 -7.19 6.90 18.95
CA PHE A 176 -6.63 7.19 17.64
C PHE A 176 -7.71 7.44 16.59
N SER A 177 -7.46 8.46 15.76
CA SER A 177 -8.09 8.56 14.45
C SER A 177 -7.59 7.43 13.54
N LEU A 178 -8.34 7.09 12.50
CA LEU A 178 -7.98 6.06 11.55
C LEU A 178 -6.61 6.35 10.91
N LEU A 179 -6.35 7.61 10.54
CA LEU A 179 -5.07 8.00 9.97
C LEU A 179 -3.92 7.86 10.97
N ASP A 180 -4.11 8.29 12.22
CA ASP A 180 -3.08 8.15 13.25
C ASP A 180 -2.79 6.67 13.53
N PHE A 181 -3.81 5.83 13.53
CA PHE A 181 -3.66 4.41 13.76
C PHE A 181 -2.89 3.72 12.64
N GLU A 182 -3.16 4.06 11.37
CA GLU A 182 -2.36 3.59 10.24
C GLU A 182 -0.90 4.05 10.33
N ASN A 183 -0.67 5.30 10.71
CA ASN A 183 0.68 5.85 10.84
C ASN A 183 1.48 5.13 11.92
N GLU A 184 0.86 4.82 13.07
CA GLU A 184 1.50 4.03 14.13
C GLU A 184 1.79 2.59 13.68
N ILE A 185 0.86 1.92 13.01
CA ILE A 185 1.10 0.57 12.45
C ILE A 185 2.24 0.61 11.43
N ALA A 186 2.24 1.58 10.53
CA ALA A 186 3.30 1.77 9.54
C ALA A 186 4.65 2.10 10.20
N HIS A 187 4.65 2.85 11.30
CA HIS A 187 5.84 3.14 12.08
C HIS A 187 6.40 1.86 12.73
N VAL A 188 5.55 1.05 13.38
CA VAL A 188 5.95 -0.25 13.95
C VAL A 188 6.51 -1.17 12.87
N GLN A 189 5.89 -1.23 11.69
CA GLN A 189 6.36 -2.07 10.59
C GLN A 189 7.72 -1.61 10.04
N LYS A 190 7.96 -0.30 9.94
CA LYS A 190 9.22 0.27 9.40
C LYS A 190 10.37 0.18 10.40
N TYR A 191 10.12 0.48 11.67
CA TYR A 191 11.16 0.64 12.69
C TYR A 191 11.23 -0.53 13.68
N GLY A 192 10.28 -1.46 13.62
CA GLY A 192 10.19 -2.63 14.49
C GLY A 192 9.74 -2.33 15.92
N VAL A 193 9.44 -1.06 16.23
CA VAL A 193 9.05 -0.59 17.57
C VAL A 193 7.98 0.51 17.44
N GLY A 194 6.97 0.48 18.30
CA GLY A 194 5.97 1.53 18.42
C GLY A 194 6.54 2.84 18.97
N SER A 195 5.92 3.96 18.58
CA SER A 195 6.26 5.32 19.04
C SER A 195 6.25 5.47 20.57
N SER A 196 5.37 4.71 21.25
CA SER A 196 5.17 4.77 22.70
C SER A 196 6.17 3.97 23.53
N VAL A 197 7.00 3.11 22.93
CA VAL A 197 7.94 2.29 23.70
C VAL A 197 9.16 3.15 24.08
N PRO A 198 9.41 3.41 25.38
CA PRO A 198 10.58 4.17 25.79
C PRO A 198 11.86 3.42 25.35
N LYS A 199 12.82 4.17 24.80
CA LYS A 199 14.13 3.66 24.30
C LYS A 199 15.04 3.02 25.38
N ILE A 200 14.49 2.70 26.55
CA ILE A 200 15.22 2.20 27.71
C ILE A 200 14.43 1.00 28.23
N GLY A 201 14.82 -0.19 27.77
CA GLY A 201 14.29 -1.46 28.29
C GLY A 201 14.00 -2.49 27.19
N GLY A 202 14.97 -3.37 26.96
CA GLY A 202 14.75 -4.75 26.48
C GLY A 202 13.88 -4.95 25.23
N SER A 203 14.37 -4.53 24.06
CA SER A 203 13.80 -4.94 22.77
C SER A 203 14.34 -6.33 22.38
N PHE A 204 13.50 -7.36 22.39
CA PHE A 204 13.90 -8.73 22.03
C PHE A 204 14.08 -8.94 20.51
N VAL A 205 13.60 -8.02 19.64
CA VAL A 205 13.71 -8.18 18.17
C VAL A 205 14.56 -7.09 17.49
N ALA A 206 14.57 -5.82 17.95
CA ALA A 206 15.56 -4.84 17.49
C ALA A 206 16.93 -4.98 18.21
N GLY A 207 16.98 -5.72 19.32
CA GLY A 207 18.22 -6.13 19.98
C GLY A 207 19.07 -6.98 19.05
N ASN A 208 18.42 -7.84 18.26
CA ASN A 208 19.10 -8.73 17.33
C ASN A 208 19.86 -8.01 16.22
N ILE A 209 19.43 -6.84 15.72
CA ILE A 209 20.18 -6.16 14.65
C ILE A 209 21.48 -5.56 15.21
N HIS A 210 21.40 -4.91 16.37
CA HIS A 210 22.56 -4.35 17.04
C HIS A 210 23.52 -5.44 17.52
N GLU A 211 22.97 -6.53 18.07
CA GLU A 211 23.73 -7.68 18.55
C GLU A 211 24.31 -8.52 17.40
N ARG A 212 23.58 -8.69 16.28
CA ARG A 212 24.11 -9.29 15.04
C ARG A 212 25.21 -8.44 14.42
N LEU A 213 25.06 -7.11 14.41
CA LEU A 213 26.12 -6.22 13.94
C LEU A 213 27.35 -6.30 14.86
N LYS A 214 27.15 -6.30 16.17
CA LYS A 214 28.20 -6.44 17.18
C LYS A 214 28.94 -7.77 17.05
N THR A 215 28.21 -8.89 16.93
CA THR A 215 28.82 -10.22 16.73
C THR A 215 29.53 -10.33 15.39
N ARG A 216 28.95 -9.81 14.30
CA ARG A 216 29.58 -9.81 12.96
C ARG A 216 30.86 -8.98 12.93
N THR A 217 30.83 -7.75 13.46
CA THR A 217 32.00 -6.88 13.52
C THR A 217 33.08 -7.51 14.41
N ARG A 218 32.70 -8.10 15.55
CA ARG A 218 33.63 -8.84 16.43
C ARG A 218 34.29 -10.02 15.72
N GLN A 219 33.55 -10.81 14.94
CA GLN A 219 34.11 -11.90 14.14
C GLN A 219 35.07 -11.39 13.05
N GLU A 220 34.75 -10.27 12.40
CA GLU A 220 35.66 -9.67 11.41
C GLU A 220 36.96 -9.18 12.08
N LEU A 221 36.86 -8.55 13.24
CA LEU A 221 38.01 -8.08 14.01
C LEU A 221 38.88 -9.23 14.53
N THR A 222 38.30 -10.36 14.95
CA THR A 222 39.09 -11.54 15.38
C THR A 222 39.82 -12.18 14.20
N LEU A 223 39.22 -12.20 13.00
CA LEU A 223 39.92 -12.64 11.78
C LEU A 223 41.09 -11.71 11.43
N LEU A 224 40.89 -10.40 11.54
CA LEU A 224 41.96 -9.42 11.33
C LEU A 224 43.09 -9.58 12.35
N GLN A 225 42.75 -9.78 13.63
CA GLN A 225 43.73 -10.07 14.69
C GLN A 225 44.49 -11.37 14.42
N ALA A 226 43.82 -12.41 13.92
CA ALA A 226 44.47 -13.69 13.55
C ALA A 226 45.44 -13.54 12.37
N SER A 227 45.16 -12.63 11.43
CA SER A 227 46.10 -12.25 10.37
C SER A 227 47.22 -11.31 10.84
N GLY A 228 47.20 -10.91 12.11
CA GLY A 228 48.26 -10.18 12.79
C GLY A 228 48.08 -8.66 12.85
N TRP A 229 46.93 -8.12 12.45
CA TRP A 229 46.62 -6.69 12.60
C TRP A 229 46.41 -6.33 14.08
N GLU A 230 46.77 -5.10 14.45
CA GLU A 230 46.50 -4.54 15.77
C GLU A 230 45.06 -3.99 15.81
N VAL A 231 44.20 -4.72 16.52
CA VAL A 231 42.74 -4.48 16.54
C VAL A 231 42.20 -4.34 17.97
N ASN A 232 43.07 -4.38 18.98
CA ASN A 232 42.69 -4.43 20.39
C ASN A 232 41.81 -3.25 20.82
N ASN A 233 42.14 -2.04 20.34
CA ASN A 233 41.37 -0.83 20.61
C ASN A 233 39.97 -0.88 19.96
N LEU A 234 39.86 -1.46 18.76
CA LEU A 234 38.58 -1.61 18.06
C LEU A 234 37.71 -2.68 18.74
N LEU A 235 38.30 -3.78 19.19
CA LEU A 235 37.58 -4.83 19.94
C LEU A 235 36.97 -4.31 21.24
N GLN A 236 37.66 -3.40 21.94
CA GLN A 236 37.11 -2.73 23.13
C GLN A 236 35.99 -1.74 22.76
N GLN A 237 36.15 -0.99 21.64
CA GLN A 237 35.15 -0.02 21.19
C GLN A 237 33.87 -0.65 20.65
N VAL A 238 33.91 -1.88 20.10
CA VAL A 238 32.71 -2.59 19.60
C VAL A 238 31.68 -2.83 20.69
N GLU A 239 32.10 -2.94 21.96
CA GLU A 239 31.19 -3.18 23.08
C GLU A 239 30.27 -1.98 23.37
N HIS A 240 30.73 -0.77 23.08
CA HIS A 240 30.02 0.48 23.35
C HIS A 240 29.48 1.15 22.08
N GLU A 241 30.18 1.05 20.95
CA GLU A 241 29.84 1.74 19.70
C GLU A 241 30.07 0.86 18.44
N PRO A 242 29.28 -0.21 18.23
CA PRO A 242 29.51 -1.16 17.14
C PRO A 242 29.32 -0.56 15.73
N VAL A 243 28.47 0.47 15.59
CA VAL A 243 28.20 1.12 14.28
C VAL A 243 29.42 1.91 13.80
N ILE A 244 30.04 2.70 14.69
CA ILE A 244 31.22 3.51 14.36
C ILE A 244 32.40 2.60 14.05
N VAL A 245 32.58 1.52 14.82
CA VAL A 245 33.64 0.55 14.53
C VAL A 245 33.40 -0.16 13.20
N ALA A 246 32.16 -0.55 12.86
CA ALA A 246 31.85 -1.13 11.56
C ALA A 246 32.23 -0.20 10.39
N GLN A 247 31.98 1.10 10.51
CA GLN A 247 32.37 2.09 9.50
C GLN A 247 33.90 2.24 9.39
N LYS A 248 34.61 2.26 10.53
CA LYS A 248 36.08 2.29 10.57
C LYS A 248 36.68 1.04 9.93
N VAL A 249 36.12 -0.14 10.16
CA VAL A 249 36.57 -1.40 9.54
C VAL A 249 36.30 -1.39 8.03
N ASN A 250 35.15 -0.87 7.61
CA ASN A 250 34.79 -0.80 6.20
C ASN A 250 35.70 0.14 5.41
N SER A 251 36.03 1.31 5.96
CA SER A 251 36.98 2.25 5.36
C SER A 251 38.42 1.69 5.37
N ALA A 252 38.82 1.01 6.43
CA ALA A 252 40.10 0.32 6.49
C ALA A 252 40.22 -0.81 5.45
N ARG A 253 39.12 -1.42 5.00
CA ARG A 253 39.14 -2.48 3.97
C ARG A 253 39.75 -2.03 2.66
N GLU A 254 39.46 -0.80 2.24
CA GLU A 254 40.04 -0.22 1.03
C GLU A 254 41.54 0.03 1.22
N ALA A 255 41.93 0.55 2.39
CA ALA A 255 43.33 0.79 2.76
C ALA A 255 44.15 -0.51 2.81
N MET A 256 43.58 -1.58 3.40
CA MET A 256 44.22 -2.90 3.52
C MET A 256 44.49 -3.55 2.15
N LYS A 257 43.59 -3.38 1.17
CA LYS A 257 43.84 -3.83 -0.22
C LYS A 257 45.06 -3.16 -0.84
N GLY A 258 45.32 -1.90 -0.47
CA GLY A 258 46.46 -1.10 -0.94
C GLY A 258 47.77 -1.29 -0.15
N PHE A 259 47.80 -2.12 0.89
CA PHE A 259 48.92 -2.25 1.83
C PHE A 259 50.25 -2.61 1.16
N SER A 260 50.24 -3.48 0.14
CA SER A 260 51.47 -3.89 -0.58
C SER A 260 52.17 -2.71 -1.27
N SER A 261 51.40 -1.78 -1.83
CA SER A 261 51.90 -0.55 -2.45
C SER A 261 52.45 0.41 -1.41
N LEU A 262 51.71 0.59 -0.30
CA LEU A 262 52.10 1.42 0.83
C LEU A 262 53.44 0.96 1.42
N LYS A 263 53.56 -0.35 1.70
CA LYS A 263 54.80 -0.97 2.18
C LYS A 263 55.97 -0.69 1.24
N ARG A 264 55.80 -0.86 -0.07
CA ARG A 264 56.86 -0.60 -1.05
C ARG A 264 57.33 0.85 -1.06
N ARG A 265 56.44 1.80 -0.79
CA ARG A 265 56.79 3.23 -0.71
C ARG A 265 57.55 3.54 0.58
N ILE A 266 57.09 2.98 1.70
CA ILE A 266 57.71 3.18 3.02
C ILE A 266 59.09 2.53 3.10
N THR A 267 59.28 1.31 2.59
CA THR A 267 60.60 0.64 2.63
C THR A 267 61.69 1.35 1.83
N ARG A 268 61.32 2.23 0.88
CA ARG A 268 62.26 3.01 0.06
C ARG A 268 62.75 4.30 0.73
N LEU A 269 62.15 4.69 1.86
CA LEU A 269 62.54 5.89 2.58
C LEU A 269 63.85 5.66 3.36
N PRO A 270 64.72 6.68 3.50
CA PRO A 270 66.00 6.57 4.18
C PRO A 270 65.84 6.59 5.72
N TRP A 271 65.39 5.47 6.29
CA TRP A 271 65.12 5.32 7.74
C TRP A 271 66.35 5.32 8.64
N TYR A 272 67.55 5.17 8.07
CA TYR A 272 68.84 5.27 8.79
C TYR A 272 69.12 6.66 9.41
N ARG A 273 68.23 7.64 9.18
CA ARG A 273 68.33 9.01 9.65
C ARG A 273 67.46 9.32 10.86
N ASP A 274 66.53 8.44 11.21
CA ASP A 274 65.66 8.59 12.37
C ASP A 274 65.08 7.23 12.79
N LEU A 275 65.70 6.59 13.77
CA LEU A 275 65.28 5.25 14.22
C LEU A 275 63.97 5.30 14.99
N THR A 276 63.73 6.39 15.73
CA THR A 276 62.53 6.54 16.57
C THR A 276 61.28 6.66 15.71
N LEU A 277 61.34 7.47 14.65
CA LEU A 277 60.27 7.60 13.66
C LEU A 277 60.07 6.30 12.88
N ALA A 278 61.15 5.56 12.59
CA ALA A 278 61.06 4.28 11.90
C ALA A 278 60.28 3.23 12.72
N MET A 279 60.52 3.18 14.03
CA MET A 279 59.77 2.31 14.94
C MET A 279 58.31 2.73 15.09
N GLU A 280 58.04 4.04 15.16
CA GLU A 280 56.66 4.56 15.22
C GLU A 280 55.88 4.19 13.95
N VAL A 281 56.45 4.42 12.77
CA VAL A 281 55.82 4.06 11.50
C VAL A 281 55.62 2.54 11.37
N GLU A 282 56.51 1.73 11.94
CA GLU A 282 56.31 0.28 12.02
C GLU A 282 55.10 -0.10 12.88
N GLN A 283 54.88 0.60 13.99
CA GLN A 283 53.72 0.39 14.86
C GLN A 283 52.44 0.85 14.16
N GLN A 284 52.44 2.03 13.56
CA GLN A 284 51.28 2.57 12.82
C GLN A 284 50.89 1.70 11.61
N LEU A 285 51.84 0.98 11.01
CA LEU A 285 51.57 0.04 9.92
C LEU A 285 50.82 -1.23 10.36
N LYS A 286 50.83 -1.55 11.66
CA LYS A 286 50.07 -2.67 12.23
C LYS A 286 48.61 -2.29 12.52
N ASP A 287 48.31 -1.00 12.61
CA ASP A 287 46.96 -0.48 12.83
C ASP A 287 46.21 -0.26 11.50
N PRO A 288 45.05 -0.93 11.27
CA PRO A 288 44.33 -0.85 10.01
C PRO A 288 43.69 0.53 9.76
N THR A 289 43.39 1.29 10.81
CA THR A 289 42.78 2.63 10.71
C THR A 289 43.77 3.73 10.35
N GLN A 290 45.08 3.52 10.60
CA GLN A 290 46.12 4.53 10.37
C GLN A 290 46.77 4.43 8.98
N LEU A 291 46.42 3.39 8.20
CA LEU A 291 47.02 3.15 6.88
C LEU A 291 46.78 4.29 5.89
N ASN A 292 45.59 4.89 5.90
CA ASN A 292 45.27 6.01 5.01
C ASN A 292 46.04 7.28 5.39
N SER A 293 46.09 7.63 6.67
CA SER A 293 46.87 8.77 7.16
C SER A 293 48.37 8.59 6.89
N LEU A 294 48.89 7.36 7.02
CA LEU A 294 50.26 7.02 6.66
C LEU A 294 50.52 7.17 5.16
N ALA A 295 49.57 6.79 4.30
CA ALA A 295 49.74 6.92 2.85
C ALA A 295 49.84 8.39 2.41
N GLU A 296 49.14 9.29 3.10
CA GLU A 296 49.14 10.73 2.89
C GLU A 296 50.39 11.41 3.46
N SER A 297 50.93 10.95 4.61
CA SER A 297 52.08 11.56 5.29
C SER A 297 53.45 11.21 4.67
N ILE A 298 53.52 10.28 3.71
CA ILE A 298 54.77 9.90 3.03
C ILE A 298 55.61 11.09 2.50
N PRO A 299 55.03 12.10 1.84
CA PRO A 299 55.79 13.26 1.37
C PRO A 299 56.44 14.03 2.53
N GLU A 300 55.73 14.18 3.66
CA GLU A 300 56.23 14.87 4.85
C GLU A 300 57.34 14.07 5.53
N LEU A 301 57.15 12.75 5.69
CA LEU A 301 58.16 11.83 6.18
C LEU A 301 59.44 11.88 5.31
N SER A 302 59.27 11.92 3.98
CA SER A 302 60.41 12.04 3.07
C SER A 302 61.18 13.35 3.25
N LYS A 303 60.48 14.47 3.46
CA LYS A 303 61.07 15.79 3.71
C LYS A 303 61.77 15.84 5.07
N HIS A 304 61.17 15.24 6.10
CA HIS A 304 61.73 15.17 7.44
C HIS A 304 63.04 14.36 7.45
N LEU A 305 63.03 13.17 6.83
CA LEU A 305 64.23 12.34 6.70
C LEU A 305 65.29 13.01 5.81
N ALA A 306 64.91 13.77 4.78
CA ALA A 306 65.86 14.49 3.93
C ALA A 306 66.69 15.54 4.70
N ASN A 307 66.10 16.17 5.73
CA ASN A 307 66.68 17.30 6.46
C ASN A 307 67.53 16.90 7.67
N ARG A 308 67.55 15.63 8.08
CA ARG A 308 68.33 15.14 9.23
C ARG A 308 69.65 14.46 8.82
N PRO A 309 70.72 14.59 9.63
CA PRO A 309 71.95 13.82 9.46
C PRO A 309 71.70 12.33 9.74
N SER A 310 72.56 11.45 9.20
CA SER A 310 72.46 9.99 9.42
C SER A 310 72.85 9.62 10.86
N GLU A 311 72.00 8.83 11.52
CA GLU A 311 72.25 8.31 12.88
C GLU A 311 72.98 6.96 12.81
N ASP A 312 72.53 6.02 11.97
CA ASP A 312 73.13 4.69 11.81
C ASP A 312 73.00 4.14 10.38
N GLU A 313 74.09 4.13 9.60
CA GLU A 313 74.09 3.74 8.17
C GLU A 313 73.74 2.26 7.91
N SER A 314 73.79 1.41 8.94
CA SER A 314 73.48 -0.02 8.82
C SER A 314 72.01 -0.37 9.08
N PHE A 315 71.19 0.60 9.48
CA PHE A 315 69.79 0.33 9.85
C PHE A 315 68.89 0.15 8.62
N THR A 316 68.23 -1.01 8.53
CA THR A 316 67.21 -1.32 7.52
C THR A 316 65.87 -1.64 8.18
N LEU A 317 64.82 -0.91 7.83
CA LEU A 317 63.48 -1.12 8.37
C LEU A 317 62.85 -2.41 7.79
N ASN A 318 62.64 -3.41 8.65
CA ASN A 318 61.95 -4.64 8.29
C ASN A 318 60.44 -4.49 8.52
N VAL A 319 59.72 -4.07 7.50
CA VAL A 319 58.27 -3.82 7.60
C VAL A 319 57.48 -5.12 7.76
N TRP A 320 56.66 -5.17 8.82
CA TRP A 320 55.71 -6.23 9.13
C TRP A 320 54.79 -6.60 7.94
N THR A 321 54.32 -7.85 7.89
CA THR A 321 53.36 -8.34 6.90
C THR A 321 52.30 -9.21 7.55
N PRO A 322 51.02 -9.06 7.17
CA PRO A 322 49.97 -9.94 7.65
C PRO A 322 50.26 -11.38 7.24
N SER A 323 50.00 -12.33 8.14
CA SER A 323 50.16 -13.75 7.85
C SER A 323 49.07 -14.18 6.86
N PRO A 324 49.41 -14.94 5.80
CA PRO A 324 48.39 -15.50 4.92
C PRO A 324 47.51 -16.46 5.73
N THR A 325 46.20 -16.34 5.59
CA THR A 325 45.25 -17.28 6.20
C THR A 325 45.59 -18.69 5.72
N ARG A 326 46.17 -19.51 6.61
CA ARG A 326 46.43 -20.92 6.30
C ARG A 326 45.10 -21.60 6.04
N GLN A 327 44.94 -22.21 4.87
CA GLN A 327 43.80 -23.07 4.61
C GLN A 327 43.91 -24.26 5.57
N THR A 328 43.10 -24.26 6.63
CA THR A 328 43.01 -25.39 7.54
C THR A 328 42.24 -26.52 6.84
N LEU A 329 42.76 -27.74 6.87
CA LEU A 329 42.06 -28.95 6.41
C LEU A 329 40.87 -29.36 7.32
N VAL A 330 40.65 -28.60 8.39
CA VAL A 330 39.47 -28.74 9.26
C VAL A 330 38.34 -27.90 8.64
N PRO A 331 37.15 -28.47 8.41
CA PRO A 331 36.00 -27.73 7.90
C PRO A 331 35.70 -26.55 8.83
N VAL A 332 35.87 -25.34 8.31
CA VAL A 332 35.35 -24.14 8.97
C VAL A 332 33.82 -24.26 8.96
N PRO A 333 33.11 -24.09 10.09
CA PRO A 333 31.65 -24.09 10.10
C PRO A 333 31.14 -23.14 9.01
N GLU A 334 30.20 -23.61 8.18
CA GLU A 334 29.75 -22.96 6.95
C GLU A 334 29.17 -21.54 7.12
N HIS A 335 29.09 -21.02 8.35
CA HIS A 335 28.58 -19.71 8.70
C HIS A 335 29.37 -18.50 8.15
N SER A 336 30.52 -18.68 7.51
CA SER A 336 31.22 -17.54 6.88
C SER A 336 31.03 -17.43 5.37
N GLN A 337 30.62 -18.51 4.70
CA GLN A 337 30.46 -18.53 3.24
C GLN A 337 28.99 -18.67 2.79
N LYS A 338 28.07 -19.14 3.65
CA LYS A 338 26.64 -19.34 3.31
C LYS A 338 25.72 -18.12 3.46
N TYR A 339 26.18 -16.98 4.00
CA TYR A 339 25.29 -15.80 4.15
C TYR A 339 25.28 -14.83 2.96
N GLN A 340 25.97 -15.17 1.87
CA GLN A 340 25.73 -14.54 0.58
C GLN A 340 24.64 -15.37 -0.13
N THR A 341 23.37 -14.94 0.04
CA THR A 341 22.14 -15.45 -0.61
C THR A 341 21.67 -16.88 -0.25
N MET A 342 20.43 -16.93 0.27
CA MET A 342 19.58 -18.08 0.61
C MET A 342 19.89 -18.80 1.93
N ILE A 343 19.03 -18.56 2.93
CA ILE A 343 19.01 -19.28 4.22
C ILE A 343 18.08 -20.49 4.07
N PRO A 344 18.53 -21.73 4.33
CA PRO A 344 17.63 -22.86 4.57
C PRO A 344 16.97 -22.70 5.94
N LYS A 345 15.68 -23.03 6.04
CA LYS A 345 14.97 -23.13 7.33
C LYS A 345 15.71 -24.09 8.25
N ASP A 346 15.85 -23.69 9.51
CA ASP A 346 16.61 -24.40 10.53
C ASP A 346 15.85 -25.66 10.95
N ALA A 347 16.32 -26.85 10.58
CA ALA A 347 15.65 -28.12 10.86
C ALA A 347 15.51 -28.44 12.36
N MET A 348 16.20 -27.67 13.22
CA MET A 348 16.03 -27.70 14.67
C MET A 348 14.72 -27.04 15.12
N GLU A 349 14.30 -25.97 14.46
CA GLU A 349 13.09 -25.22 14.84
C GLU A 349 11.83 -26.02 14.49
N ASP A 350 11.80 -26.66 13.32
CA ASP A 350 10.75 -27.62 12.92
C ASP A 350 10.69 -28.83 13.87
N ALA A 351 11.82 -29.25 14.45
CA ALA A 351 11.84 -30.35 15.41
C ALA A 351 11.28 -29.95 16.79
N TYR A 352 11.47 -28.69 17.20
CA TYR A 352 10.85 -28.15 18.41
C TYR A 352 9.35 -27.91 18.22
N GLU A 353 8.93 -27.48 17.03
CA GLU A 353 7.51 -27.29 16.68
C GLU A 353 6.76 -28.63 16.65
N ALA A 354 7.34 -29.68 16.06
CA ALA A 354 6.75 -31.02 16.05
C ALA A 354 6.66 -31.68 17.45
N ILE A 355 7.57 -31.35 18.37
CA ILE A 355 7.51 -31.85 19.76
C ILE A 355 6.41 -31.12 20.54
N LEU A 356 6.20 -29.82 20.30
CA LEU A 356 5.12 -29.05 20.92
C LEU A 356 3.74 -29.50 20.40
N GLU A 357 3.62 -29.72 19.09
CA GLU A 357 2.38 -30.20 18.46
C GLU A 357 2.01 -31.63 18.92
N ALA A 358 3.00 -32.48 19.21
CA ALA A 358 2.76 -33.82 19.77
C ALA A 358 2.36 -33.83 21.26
N VAL A 359 2.62 -32.75 21.99
CA VAL A 359 2.23 -32.58 23.40
C VAL A 359 0.83 -31.96 23.51
N GLU A 360 0.46 -31.03 22.63
CA GLU A 360 -0.87 -30.41 22.61
C GLU A 360 -2.00 -31.41 22.26
N VAL A 361 -1.70 -32.51 21.55
CA VAL A 361 -2.70 -33.53 21.17
C VAL A 361 -3.10 -34.45 22.35
N GLN A 362 -2.46 -34.36 23.52
CA GLN A 362 -2.81 -35.21 24.68
C GLN A 362 -3.73 -34.55 25.73
N ASP A 363 -4.03 -33.25 25.62
CA ASP A 363 -4.77 -32.52 26.67
C ASP A 363 -6.24 -32.19 26.34
N ASP A 364 -6.77 -32.55 25.16
CA ASP A 364 -8.13 -32.17 24.71
C ASP A 364 -9.23 -33.24 24.90
N GLU A 365 -9.01 -34.29 25.71
CA GLU A 365 -10.10 -35.19 26.15
C GLU A 365 -10.19 -35.28 27.68
N SER A 366 -10.82 -34.28 28.32
CA SER A 366 -11.65 -34.46 29.54
C SER A 366 -12.34 -33.16 30.00
N GLU A 367 -13.69 -33.23 30.07
CA GLU A 367 -14.62 -32.74 31.12
C GLU A 367 -14.06 -31.78 32.22
N GLU A 368 -14.76 -30.81 32.83
CA GLU A 368 -16.17 -30.45 32.95
C GLU A 368 -16.26 -29.15 33.80
N SER A 369 -17.40 -28.45 33.67
CA SER A 369 -18.19 -27.71 34.68
C SER A 369 -17.56 -26.96 35.88
N SER A 370 -17.98 -25.70 36.08
CA SER A 370 -18.64 -25.21 37.30
C SER A 370 -18.84 -23.69 37.24
N ASP A 371 -20.09 -23.21 37.37
CA ASP A 371 -20.47 -22.39 38.53
C ASP A 371 -22.00 -22.25 38.63
N GLU A 372 -22.56 -22.62 39.78
CA GLU A 372 -23.94 -22.34 40.21
C GLU A 372 -24.00 -20.96 40.89
N GLY A 373 -25.01 -20.11 40.66
CA GLY A 373 -26.29 -20.06 41.40
C GLY A 373 -26.45 -18.61 41.93
N ASP A 374 -27.58 -17.91 41.90
CA ASP A 374 -28.89 -18.22 42.51
C ASP A 374 -29.94 -17.20 41.94
N VAL A 375 -30.98 -17.63 41.19
CA VAL A 375 -32.42 -17.82 41.55
C VAL A 375 -33.23 -16.55 41.86
N VAL A 376 -34.39 -16.37 41.16
CA VAL A 376 -35.78 -16.32 41.69
C VAL A 376 -36.81 -16.15 40.53
N ASN A 377 -37.68 -17.16 40.34
CA ASN A 377 -39.13 -17.23 39.95
C ASN A 377 -39.73 -16.38 38.80
N ASP A 378 -40.76 -16.79 38.03
CA ASP A 378 -41.57 -18.02 37.82
C ASP A 378 -42.51 -17.75 36.61
N GLU A 379 -43.23 -18.78 36.15
CA GLU A 379 -44.42 -18.82 35.25
C GLU A 379 -44.26 -19.08 33.73
N HIS A 380 -44.27 -20.38 33.41
CA HIS A 380 -45.10 -21.11 32.43
C HIS A 380 -45.80 -20.38 31.26
N LEU A 381 -45.67 -20.94 30.04
CA LEU A 381 -46.77 -21.59 29.30
C LEU A 381 -46.25 -22.44 28.12
N GLU A 382 -46.70 -23.70 28.08
CA GLU A 382 -46.52 -24.69 27.02
C GLU A 382 -47.38 -24.40 25.78
N ALA A 383 -46.91 -24.79 24.60
CA ALA A 383 -47.76 -25.42 23.58
C ALA A 383 -46.93 -26.37 22.70
N VAL A 384 -47.46 -27.59 22.55
CA VAL A 384 -46.85 -28.82 22.04
C VAL A 384 -47.46 -29.15 20.67
N VAL A 385 -46.59 -29.30 19.62
CA VAL A 385 -46.56 -30.38 18.57
C VAL A 385 -47.77 -30.45 17.58
N PRO A 386 -47.72 -31.06 16.36
CA PRO A 386 -46.70 -31.92 15.71
C PRO A 386 -46.29 -31.60 14.24
N ALA A 387 -45.25 -32.33 13.84
CA ALA A 387 -44.78 -32.62 12.49
C ALA A 387 -45.75 -33.47 11.64
N GLN A 388 -45.56 -33.43 10.31
CA GLN A 388 -45.68 -34.49 9.29
C GLN A 388 -45.45 -33.82 7.90
N GLU A 389 -44.91 -34.40 6.83
CA GLU A 389 -44.09 -35.58 6.49
C GLU A 389 -43.93 -35.49 4.93
N GLU A 390 -42.86 -36.09 4.37
CA GLU A 390 -42.70 -36.50 2.95
C GLU A 390 -42.47 -35.41 1.86
N THR A 391 -41.54 -35.52 0.89
CA THR A 391 -40.59 -36.55 0.43
C THR A 391 -39.52 -35.89 -0.48
N PRO A 392 -38.30 -36.47 -0.60
CA PRO A 392 -37.23 -36.09 -1.53
C PRO A 392 -37.09 -37.09 -2.70
N VAL A 393 -36.67 -36.63 -3.90
CA VAL A 393 -36.14 -37.51 -4.98
C VAL A 393 -35.04 -36.82 -5.82
N ASP A 394 -33.86 -37.45 -5.76
CA ASP A 394 -32.75 -37.64 -6.72
C ASP A 394 -32.19 -36.51 -7.61
N SER A 395 -30.86 -36.35 -7.50
CA SER A 395 -29.95 -36.76 -8.59
C SER A 395 -28.55 -37.07 -8.05
N LYS A 396 -28.07 -38.27 -8.37
CA LYS A 396 -26.84 -38.94 -7.93
C LYS A 396 -25.58 -38.60 -8.76
N TYR A 397 -24.47 -38.47 -8.02
CA TYR A 397 -23.07 -38.95 -8.19
C TYR A 397 -22.30 -38.84 -9.52
N ALA A 398 -21.03 -38.41 -9.41
CA ALA A 398 -19.85 -39.29 -9.56
C ALA A 398 -18.54 -38.62 -9.08
N GLU A 399 -17.88 -39.24 -8.10
CA GLU A 399 -16.45 -39.10 -7.74
C GLU A 399 -15.54 -39.76 -8.79
N PHE A 400 -14.30 -39.26 -8.94
CA PHE A 400 -13.06 -40.02 -9.25
C PHE A 400 -11.87 -39.09 -8.88
N GLU A 401 -11.21 -39.37 -7.75
CA GLU A 401 -9.91 -40.07 -7.60
C GLU A 401 -8.67 -39.20 -7.91
N GLU A 402 -7.87 -39.02 -6.85
CA GLU A 402 -6.48 -38.61 -6.86
C GLU A 402 -5.61 -39.74 -7.40
N ASP A 403 -4.56 -39.40 -8.17
CA ASP A 403 -3.38 -40.25 -8.25
C ASP A 403 -2.11 -39.38 -8.27
N SER A 404 -1.19 -39.75 -7.40
CA SER A 404 0.17 -39.24 -7.31
C SER A 404 1.06 -39.96 -8.32
N GLU A 405 2.03 -39.28 -8.93
CA GLU A 405 3.33 -39.90 -9.23
C GLU A 405 4.40 -38.82 -9.45
N GLY A 406 5.59 -39.07 -8.89
CA GLY A 406 6.65 -38.10 -8.75
C GLY A 406 7.76 -38.16 -9.80
N ALA A 407 8.61 -37.13 -9.67
CA ALA A 407 10.06 -37.11 -9.89
C ALA A 407 10.66 -37.25 -11.31
N SER A 408 11.55 -36.28 -11.56
CA SER A 408 12.88 -36.43 -12.19
C SER A 408 12.96 -36.42 -13.73
N ASN A 409 13.41 -35.29 -14.30
CA ASN A 409 14.82 -35.05 -14.62
C ASN A 409 14.95 -33.86 -15.57
N ALA A 410 15.61 -32.82 -15.09
CA ALA A 410 16.31 -31.88 -15.95
C ALA A 410 17.50 -32.61 -16.57
N SER A 411 17.51 -32.76 -17.90
CA SER A 411 18.73 -33.09 -18.63
C SER A 411 18.99 -32.06 -19.70
N VAL A 412 20.21 -31.55 -19.61
CA VAL A 412 20.94 -30.65 -20.49
C VAL A 412 20.84 -31.11 -21.95
N LEU A 413 20.55 -30.17 -22.86
CA LEU A 413 20.75 -30.33 -24.30
C LEU A 413 21.61 -29.17 -24.82
N GLN A 414 22.92 -29.35 -24.72
CA GLN A 414 23.86 -28.84 -25.71
C GLN A 414 24.47 -30.05 -26.42
N SER A 415 24.22 -30.19 -27.71
CA SER A 415 25.22 -30.30 -28.80
C SER A 415 24.75 -31.14 -29.99
N GLU A 416 25.16 -30.67 -31.17
CA GLU A 416 25.11 -31.26 -32.52
C GLU A 416 23.73 -31.27 -33.19
N ILE A 417 23.52 -30.69 -34.38
CA ILE A 417 24.14 -31.11 -35.64
C ILE A 417 24.18 -29.95 -36.64
N SER A 418 25.38 -29.65 -37.16
CA SER A 418 25.53 -29.18 -38.54
C SER A 418 25.65 -30.39 -39.46
N LYS A 419 24.77 -30.52 -40.47
CA LYS A 419 25.09 -31.04 -41.82
C LYS A 419 23.92 -30.88 -42.79
N LYS A 420 24.29 -30.56 -44.03
CA LYS A 420 23.49 -30.18 -45.19
C LYS A 420 22.46 -31.24 -45.64
N GLY A 421 21.26 -30.78 -46.00
CA GLY A 421 20.71 -30.88 -47.36
C GLY A 421 20.05 -32.20 -47.80
N HIS A 422 18.73 -32.29 -47.65
CA HIS A 422 17.80 -32.64 -48.73
C HIS A 422 16.40 -32.14 -48.35
N ALA A 423 15.82 -31.30 -49.22
CA ALA A 423 14.46 -30.78 -49.06
C ALA A 423 13.48 -31.78 -49.67
N ASP A 424 12.68 -32.42 -48.82
CA ASP A 424 11.44 -33.09 -49.21
C ASP A 424 10.34 -32.02 -49.40
N PRO A 425 9.52 -32.09 -50.46
CA PRO A 425 8.55 -31.04 -50.78
C PRO A 425 7.31 -31.04 -49.88
N ASP A 426 7.13 -32.03 -49.00
CA ASP A 426 5.95 -32.16 -48.15
C ASP A 426 6.01 -31.34 -46.84
N ASN A 427 7.17 -30.77 -46.47
CA ASN A 427 7.36 -30.08 -45.18
C ASN A 427 7.16 -28.54 -45.23
N VAL A 428 6.81 -27.97 -46.38
CA VAL A 428 6.58 -26.51 -46.51
C VAL A 428 5.16 -26.12 -46.07
N ASN A 429 4.18 -27.02 -46.26
CA ASN A 429 2.78 -26.74 -45.94
C ASN A 429 2.49 -26.79 -44.44
N THR A 430 3.06 -27.75 -43.71
CA THR A 430 2.92 -27.89 -42.25
C THR A 430 3.44 -26.68 -41.49
N ASN A 431 4.59 -26.15 -41.88
CA ASN A 431 5.16 -24.95 -41.26
C ASN A 431 4.26 -23.72 -41.45
N SER A 432 3.56 -23.58 -42.58
CA SER A 432 2.67 -22.46 -42.83
C SER A 432 1.38 -22.52 -42.00
N VAL A 433 0.86 -23.73 -41.75
CA VAL A 433 -0.32 -23.97 -40.91
C VAL A 433 0.01 -23.70 -39.44
N GLU A 434 1.12 -24.25 -38.94
CA GLU A 434 1.57 -24.02 -37.55
C GLU A 434 1.84 -22.54 -37.27
N VAL A 435 2.40 -21.80 -38.23
CA VAL A 435 2.60 -20.35 -38.12
C VAL A 435 1.28 -19.61 -37.94
N LEU A 436 0.26 -19.94 -38.74
CA LEU A 436 -1.05 -19.30 -38.66
C LEU A 436 -1.78 -19.66 -37.37
N ASP A 437 -1.71 -20.92 -36.94
CA ASP A 437 -2.33 -21.39 -35.69
C ASP A 437 -1.77 -20.64 -34.47
N ASN A 438 -0.46 -20.43 -34.43
CA ASN A 438 0.20 -19.64 -33.37
C ASN A 438 -0.25 -18.17 -33.37
N VAL A 439 -0.44 -17.57 -34.55
CA VAL A 439 -0.97 -16.20 -34.67
C VAL A 439 -2.42 -16.12 -34.19
N VAL A 440 -3.26 -17.09 -34.60
CA VAL A 440 -4.66 -17.19 -34.15
C VAL A 440 -4.72 -17.37 -32.63
N TYR A 441 -3.87 -18.23 -32.08
CA TYR A 441 -3.78 -18.46 -30.64
C TYR A 441 -3.47 -17.18 -29.87
N PHE A 442 -2.44 -16.44 -30.27
CA PHE A 442 -2.11 -15.15 -29.66
C PHE A 442 -3.26 -14.14 -29.78
N LEU A 443 -3.88 -14.01 -30.96
CA LEU A 443 -4.99 -13.06 -31.16
C LEU A 443 -6.20 -13.38 -30.28
N ARG A 444 -6.50 -14.66 -30.06
CA ARG A 444 -7.54 -15.09 -29.11
C ARG A 444 -7.13 -14.82 -27.66
N ALA A 445 -5.85 -15.00 -27.32
CA ALA A 445 -5.34 -14.70 -25.98
C ALA A 445 -5.49 -13.21 -25.61
N ILE A 446 -5.28 -12.29 -26.55
CA ILE A 446 -5.58 -10.85 -26.37
C ILE A 446 -7.03 -10.46 -26.67
N GLN A 447 -7.93 -11.44 -26.89
CA GLN A 447 -9.37 -11.26 -27.12
C GLN A 447 -9.71 -10.42 -28.37
N MET A 448 -8.92 -10.56 -29.44
CA MET A 448 -9.18 -9.99 -30.77
C MET A 448 -9.80 -11.02 -31.71
N ASP A 449 -10.91 -11.64 -31.30
CA ASP A 449 -11.52 -12.80 -31.99
C ASP A 449 -11.87 -12.52 -33.45
N LYS A 450 -12.36 -11.30 -33.75
CA LYS A 450 -12.68 -10.90 -35.13
C LYS A 450 -11.46 -10.97 -36.05
N LEU A 451 -10.29 -10.56 -35.58
CA LEU A 451 -9.05 -10.64 -36.35
C LEU A 451 -8.56 -12.09 -36.44
N ALA A 452 -8.71 -12.87 -35.36
CA ALA A 452 -8.37 -14.30 -35.36
C ALA A 452 -9.21 -15.09 -36.39
N ASP A 453 -10.50 -14.77 -36.52
CA ASP A 453 -11.40 -15.35 -37.51
C ASP A 453 -11.03 -14.94 -38.93
N GLU A 454 -10.56 -13.70 -39.13
CA GLU A 454 -10.04 -13.25 -40.43
C GLU A 454 -8.80 -14.04 -40.86
N VAL A 455 -7.90 -14.39 -39.93
CA VAL A 455 -6.72 -15.23 -40.22
C VAL A 455 -7.15 -16.64 -40.58
N SER A 456 -8.07 -17.23 -39.82
CA SER A 456 -8.56 -18.59 -40.08
C SER A 456 -9.23 -18.72 -41.46
N LYS A 457 -9.86 -17.64 -41.95
CA LYS A 457 -10.57 -17.62 -43.24
C LYS A 457 -9.68 -17.26 -44.44
N ASN A 458 -8.82 -16.26 -44.28
CA ASN A 458 -8.05 -15.67 -45.38
C ASN A 458 -6.54 -15.99 -45.31
N GLY A 459 -6.10 -16.75 -44.31
CA GLY A 459 -4.70 -17.16 -44.13
C GLY A 459 -3.73 -15.99 -44.09
N MET A 460 -2.62 -16.12 -44.82
CA MET A 460 -1.54 -15.12 -44.87
C MET A 460 -1.99 -13.77 -45.47
N GLU A 461 -3.06 -13.73 -46.26
CA GLU A 461 -3.59 -12.49 -46.84
C GLU A 461 -4.16 -11.54 -45.78
N ALA A 462 -4.62 -12.09 -44.64
CA ALA A 462 -5.14 -11.32 -43.51
C ALA A 462 -4.05 -10.53 -42.75
N LEU A 463 -2.76 -10.89 -42.90
CA LEU A 463 -1.66 -10.32 -42.09
C LEU A 463 -1.58 -8.79 -42.17
N LYS A 464 -1.93 -8.18 -43.30
CA LYS A 464 -1.97 -6.71 -43.45
C LYS A 464 -3.05 -6.08 -42.57
N ASN A 465 -4.22 -6.71 -42.48
CA ASN A 465 -5.32 -6.26 -41.63
C ASN A 465 -4.97 -6.43 -40.16
N ILE A 466 -4.33 -7.53 -39.78
CA ILE A 466 -3.86 -7.78 -38.40
C ILE A 466 -2.85 -6.72 -37.98
N ARG A 467 -1.82 -6.45 -38.81
CA ARG A 467 -0.82 -5.41 -38.52
C ARG A 467 -1.51 -4.06 -38.28
N ARG A 468 -2.45 -3.68 -39.14
CA ARG A 468 -3.22 -2.45 -38.98
C ARG A 468 -4.11 -2.48 -37.73
N GLY A 469 -4.70 -3.62 -37.41
CA GLY A 469 -5.54 -3.82 -36.22
C GLY A 469 -4.75 -3.66 -34.93
N LEU A 470 -3.64 -4.38 -34.80
CA LEU A 470 -2.73 -4.30 -33.64
C LEU A 470 -2.09 -2.91 -33.51
N ALA A 471 -1.65 -2.30 -34.62
CA ALA A 471 -1.03 -0.98 -34.61
C ALA A 471 -1.95 0.13 -34.07
N LYS A 472 -3.27 0.03 -34.26
CA LYS A 472 -4.24 0.97 -33.66
C LYS A 472 -4.21 0.95 -32.14
N HIS A 473 -3.80 -0.18 -31.56
CA HIS A 473 -3.71 -0.35 -30.13
C HIS A 473 -2.33 -0.04 -29.58
N VAL A 474 -1.35 0.42 -30.37
CA VAL A 474 0.00 0.80 -29.87
C VAL A 474 0.04 2.28 -29.49
N GLY A 475 0.73 2.61 -28.40
CA GLY A 475 0.97 3.98 -27.94
C GLY A 475 -0.24 4.67 -27.28
N ILE A 476 -1.29 3.92 -26.90
CA ILE A 476 -2.47 4.48 -26.24
C ILE A 476 -2.13 4.78 -24.78
N GLN A 477 -2.39 6.03 -24.35
CA GLN A 477 -2.25 6.48 -22.97
C GLN A 477 -3.63 6.85 -22.39
N PRO A 478 -3.88 6.63 -21.08
CA PRO A 478 -3.00 5.99 -20.11
C PRO A 478 -3.09 4.46 -20.14
N ARG A 479 -1.95 3.76 -20.30
CA ARG A 479 -1.87 2.29 -20.26
C ARG A 479 -0.50 1.81 -19.80
N ASP A 480 -0.46 0.65 -19.14
CA ASP A 480 0.79 -0.02 -18.74
C ASP A 480 1.75 -0.21 -19.94
N THR A 481 2.95 0.34 -19.81
CA THR A 481 4.03 0.24 -20.81
C THR A 481 4.38 -1.21 -21.18
N ARG A 482 4.19 -2.19 -20.29
CA ARG A 482 4.44 -3.61 -20.60
C ARG A 482 3.46 -4.15 -21.65
N VAL A 483 2.18 -3.78 -21.54
CA VAL A 483 1.16 -4.15 -22.53
C VAL A 483 1.48 -3.49 -23.86
N ASP A 484 1.94 -2.24 -23.83
CA ASP A 484 2.33 -1.52 -25.05
C ASP A 484 3.57 -2.14 -25.72
N ARG A 485 4.60 -2.50 -24.93
CA ARG A 485 5.79 -3.20 -25.42
C ARG A 485 5.45 -4.56 -26.01
N MET A 486 4.52 -5.30 -25.39
CA MET A 486 4.03 -6.58 -25.89
C MET A 486 3.38 -6.42 -27.28
N LEU A 487 2.57 -5.38 -27.48
CA LEU A 487 1.96 -5.10 -28.78
C LEU A 487 2.99 -4.65 -29.83
N ARG A 488 4.01 -3.88 -29.44
CA ARG A 488 5.11 -3.50 -30.34
C ARG A 488 5.97 -4.70 -30.72
N LEU A 489 6.24 -5.61 -29.79
CA LEU A 489 6.94 -6.87 -30.03
C LEU A 489 6.12 -7.81 -30.92
N SER A 490 4.82 -7.96 -30.67
CA SER A 490 3.96 -8.83 -31.48
C SER A 490 3.92 -8.38 -32.95
N LEU A 491 3.89 -7.07 -33.22
CA LEU A 491 4.00 -6.53 -34.58
C LEU A 491 5.29 -6.92 -35.30
N ARG A 492 6.41 -7.04 -34.57
CA ARG A 492 7.72 -7.45 -35.13
C ARG A 492 7.82 -8.96 -35.34
N LEU A 493 7.11 -9.74 -34.52
CA LEU A 493 7.02 -11.19 -34.60
C LEU A 493 6.02 -11.69 -35.66
N LEU A 494 5.18 -10.81 -36.22
CA LEU A 494 4.25 -11.22 -37.28
C LEU A 494 4.99 -11.72 -38.54
N PRO A 495 4.51 -12.79 -39.20
CA PRO A 495 5.19 -13.43 -40.32
C PRO A 495 5.46 -12.48 -41.49
N GLN A 496 6.68 -12.50 -42.03
CA GLN A 496 7.09 -11.65 -43.16
C GLN A 496 7.33 -12.43 -44.46
N ASN A 497 7.00 -13.73 -44.48
CA ASN A 497 7.38 -14.72 -45.48
C ASN A 497 8.88 -15.03 -45.49
N ASP A 498 9.49 -15.04 -44.30
CA ASP A 498 10.91 -15.33 -44.11
C ASP A 498 11.13 -16.71 -43.48
N LYS A 499 12.37 -17.21 -43.58
CA LYS A 499 12.78 -18.50 -43.01
C LYS A 499 12.60 -18.59 -41.49
N ASN A 500 12.50 -17.43 -40.82
CA ASN A 500 12.39 -17.33 -39.37
C ASN A 500 10.94 -17.24 -38.87
N ASP A 501 9.93 -17.28 -39.76
CA ASP A 501 8.52 -17.08 -39.39
C ASP A 501 8.01 -18.13 -38.39
N LEU A 502 8.48 -19.38 -38.49
CA LEU A 502 8.14 -20.44 -37.54
C LEU A 502 8.68 -20.16 -36.13
N LEU A 503 9.90 -19.64 -36.03
CA LEU A 503 10.49 -19.27 -34.73
C LEU A 503 9.77 -18.06 -34.14
N LYS A 504 9.49 -17.04 -34.97
CA LYS A 504 8.75 -15.84 -34.56
C LYS A 504 7.32 -16.17 -34.13
N SER A 505 6.64 -17.09 -34.83
CA SER A 505 5.29 -17.53 -34.45
C SER A 505 5.28 -18.29 -33.13
N LYS A 506 6.28 -19.13 -32.86
CA LYS A 506 6.45 -19.80 -31.55
C LYS A 506 6.67 -18.80 -30.42
N MET A 507 7.51 -17.78 -30.64
CA MET A 507 7.67 -16.68 -29.68
C MET A 507 6.35 -15.93 -29.42
N LEU A 508 5.54 -15.72 -30.46
CA LEU A 508 4.22 -15.10 -30.34
C LEU A 508 3.24 -15.96 -29.53
N ALA A 509 3.24 -17.28 -29.74
CA ALA A 509 2.47 -18.21 -28.93
C ALA A 509 2.92 -18.23 -27.46
N ASN A 510 4.22 -18.18 -27.20
CA ASN A 510 4.77 -18.08 -25.83
C ASN A 510 4.31 -16.80 -25.11
N ILE A 511 4.20 -15.67 -25.82
CA ILE A 511 3.57 -14.46 -25.26
C ILE A 511 2.10 -14.76 -24.95
N GLY A 512 1.40 -15.41 -25.89
CA GLY A 512 0.03 -15.95 -25.76
C GLY A 512 -0.24 -16.64 -24.42
N ASP A 513 0.61 -17.60 -24.07
CA ASP A 513 0.48 -18.42 -22.86
C ASP A 513 0.51 -17.62 -21.56
N ASN A 514 1.24 -16.50 -21.56
CA ASN A 514 1.47 -15.69 -20.36
C ASN A 514 0.46 -14.53 -20.19
N ILE A 515 -0.43 -14.31 -21.17
CA ILE A 515 -1.45 -13.24 -21.10
C ILE A 515 -2.45 -13.47 -19.97
N LYS A 516 -2.81 -14.73 -19.68
CA LYS A 516 -3.79 -15.04 -18.62
C LYS A 516 -3.35 -14.53 -17.25
N ASN A 517 -2.05 -14.56 -16.96
CA ASN A 517 -1.50 -14.12 -15.68
C ASN A 517 -1.66 -12.61 -15.50
N ILE A 518 -1.27 -11.83 -16.50
CA ILE A 518 -1.47 -10.37 -16.47
C ILE A 518 -2.96 -9.99 -16.52
N GLN A 519 -3.80 -10.75 -17.23
CA GLN A 519 -5.24 -10.51 -17.25
C GLN A 519 -5.87 -10.70 -15.87
N LYS A 520 -5.54 -11.80 -15.16
CA LYS A 520 -5.96 -12.02 -13.77
C LYS A 520 -5.49 -10.88 -12.88
N TRP A 521 -4.22 -10.51 -12.99
CA TRP A 521 -3.63 -9.42 -12.22
C TRP A 521 -4.34 -8.07 -12.47
N MET A 522 -4.66 -7.75 -13.73
CA MET A 522 -5.39 -6.53 -14.08
C MET A 522 -6.83 -6.55 -13.53
N ARG A 523 -7.52 -7.69 -13.63
CA ARG A 523 -8.88 -7.86 -13.09
C ARG A 523 -8.90 -7.62 -11.59
N THR A 524 -8.02 -8.29 -10.85
CA THR A 524 -7.90 -8.11 -9.39
C THR A 524 -7.64 -6.64 -9.05
N ARG A 525 -6.72 -5.97 -9.76
CA ARG A 525 -6.41 -4.55 -9.53
C ARG A 525 -7.56 -3.60 -9.86
N LEU A 526 -8.36 -3.91 -10.88
CA LEU A 526 -9.54 -3.13 -11.25
C LEU A 526 -10.65 -3.29 -10.20
N GLU A 527 -10.90 -4.52 -9.74
CA GLU A 527 -11.89 -4.84 -8.69
C GLU A 527 -11.59 -4.12 -7.37
N HIS A 528 -10.33 -4.13 -6.92
CA HIS A 528 -9.88 -3.40 -5.73
C HIS A 528 -10.05 -1.88 -5.85
N ARG A 529 -10.20 -1.37 -7.07
CA ARG A 529 -10.43 0.05 -7.36
C ARG A 529 -11.88 0.37 -7.69
N HIS A 530 -12.79 -0.57 -7.41
CA HIS A 530 -14.22 -0.47 -7.74
C HIS A 530 -14.47 -0.13 -9.21
N SER A 531 -13.56 -0.55 -10.09
CA SER A 531 -13.69 -0.43 -11.54
C SER A 531 -13.95 -1.84 -12.07
N GLY A 532 -15.12 -2.12 -12.62
CA GLY A 532 -15.42 -3.44 -13.17
C GLY A 532 -14.53 -3.77 -14.38
N SER A 533 -14.09 -5.02 -14.50
CA SER A 533 -13.49 -5.55 -15.73
C SER A 533 -14.52 -5.56 -16.85
N SER A 534 -14.11 -5.20 -18.06
CA SER A 534 -14.89 -5.29 -19.30
C SER A 534 -14.83 -6.69 -19.92
N ASP A 535 -14.06 -7.61 -19.33
CA ASP A 535 -13.64 -8.89 -19.92
C ASP A 535 -12.99 -8.76 -21.30
N ASN A 536 -12.51 -7.57 -21.66
CA ASN A 536 -11.67 -7.30 -22.83
C ASN A 536 -10.30 -6.79 -22.38
N PHE A 537 -9.25 -7.55 -22.70
CA PHE A 537 -7.88 -7.39 -22.22
C PHE A 537 -7.34 -5.98 -22.48
N LEU A 538 -7.51 -5.46 -23.71
CA LEU A 538 -6.97 -4.16 -24.09
C LEU A 538 -7.76 -3.00 -23.49
N ASP A 539 -9.06 -3.15 -23.34
CA ASP A 539 -9.92 -2.16 -22.69
C ASP A 539 -9.65 -2.12 -21.18
N ASP A 540 -9.45 -3.28 -20.56
CA ASP A 540 -9.09 -3.40 -19.14
C ASP A 540 -7.73 -2.79 -18.85
N ALA A 541 -6.74 -2.99 -19.72
CA ALA A 541 -5.43 -2.35 -19.60
C ALA A 541 -5.51 -0.82 -19.61
N LEU A 542 -6.38 -0.26 -20.46
CA LEU A 542 -6.63 1.18 -20.55
C LEU A 542 -7.42 1.70 -19.35
N ARG A 543 -8.47 0.98 -18.93
CA ARG A 543 -9.26 1.31 -17.73
C ARG A 543 -8.39 1.30 -16.48
N LEU A 544 -7.49 0.33 -16.36
CA LEU A 544 -6.55 0.23 -15.26
C LEU A 544 -5.59 1.42 -15.25
N GLY A 545 -5.05 1.81 -16.41
CA GLY A 545 -4.23 3.02 -16.56
C GLY A 545 -4.96 4.29 -16.09
N LYS A 546 -6.22 4.47 -16.50
CA LYS A 546 -7.07 5.59 -16.03
C LYS A 546 -7.34 5.53 -14.52
N ALA A 547 -7.63 4.34 -13.98
CA ALA A 547 -7.89 4.13 -12.57
C ALA A 547 -6.64 4.43 -11.71
N LEU A 548 -5.46 4.05 -12.21
CA LEU A 548 -4.17 4.32 -11.56
C LEU A 548 -3.80 5.81 -11.57
N GLN A 549 -4.14 6.56 -12.63
CA GLN A 549 -3.99 8.02 -12.63
C GLN A 549 -4.91 8.71 -11.61
N ARG A 550 -6.14 8.19 -11.45
CA ARG A 550 -7.12 8.75 -10.50
C ARG A 550 -6.76 8.43 -9.04
N ILE A 551 -6.29 7.22 -8.78
CA ILE A 551 -5.96 6.73 -7.44
C ILE A 551 -4.62 5.99 -7.52
N PRO A 552 -3.47 6.65 -7.30
CA PRO A 552 -2.20 5.95 -7.22
C PRO A 552 -2.27 4.95 -6.06
N GLY A 553 -1.98 3.67 -6.33
CA GLY A 553 -2.04 2.63 -5.29
C GLY A 553 -0.76 2.59 -4.46
N PRO A 554 -0.81 2.01 -3.25
CA PRO A 554 0.41 1.71 -2.51
C PRO A 554 1.29 0.72 -3.29
N GLY A 555 2.60 0.97 -3.31
CA GLY A 555 3.61 0.13 -4.00
C GLY A 555 4.29 0.82 -5.18
N PHE A 556 4.89 0.01 -6.08
CA PHE A 556 5.61 0.51 -7.25
C PHE A 556 4.64 1.15 -8.26
N ALA A 557 4.89 2.42 -8.60
CA ALA A 557 4.11 3.12 -9.63
C ALA A 557 4.38 2.47 -10.99
N LEU A 558 3.32 2.01 -11.66
CA LEU A 558 3.45 1.47 -13.00
C LEU A 558 3.71 2.60 -14.00
N PRO A 559 4.60 2.42 -14.98
CA PRO A 559 4.76 3.40 -16.04
C PRO A 559 3.53 3.32 -16.96
N ILE A 560 2.78 4.44 -17.05
CA ILE A 560 1.48 4.53 -17.77
C ILE A 560 1.60 5.34 -19.08
N GLU A 561 2.82 5.70 -19.45
CA GLU A 561 3.15 6.44 -20.68
C GLU A 561 3.28 5.49 -21.88
N ALA A 562 3.45 6.05 -23.09
CA ALA A 562 3.72 5.24 -24.27
C ALA A 562 5.11 4.59 -24.17
N ASP A 563 5.24 3.34 -24.62
CA ASP A 563 6.51 2.63 -24.54
C ASP A 563 7.50 3.22 -25.57
N ILE A 564 8.57 3.82 -25.06
CA ILE A 564 9.68 4.39 -25.84
C ILE A 564 10.89 3.46 -25.94
N HIS A 565 10.80 2.24 -25.39
CA HIS A 565 11.91 1.29 -25.41
C HIS A 565 12.31 0.93 -26.84
N GLU A 566 13.61 0.95 -27.13
CA GLU A 566 14.14 0.53 -28.42
C GLU A 566 14.13 -0.99 -28.50
N LEU A 567 13.31 -1.52 -29.39
CA LEU A 567 13.22 -2.94 -29.63
C LEU A 567 14.20 -3.35 -30.76
N PRO A 568 14.68 -4.61 -30.78
CA PRO A 568 15.54 -5.15 -31.83
C PRO A 568 14.87 -5.19 -33.21
N ASP A 569 15.66 -5.07 -34.27
CA ASP A 569 15.17 -5.17 -35.65
C ASP A 569 14.45 -6.49 -35.91
N PRO A 570 13.47 -6.53 -36.83
CA PRO A 570 12.68 -7.73 -37.13
C PRO A 570 13.54 -8.90 -37.64
N ASP A 571 14.76 -8.63 -38.10
CA ASP A 571 15.71 -9.64 -38.58
C ASP A 571 16.60 -10.21 -37.46
N ASP A 572 16.71 -9.52 -36.32
CA ASP A 572 17.48 -9.96 -35.15
C ASP A 572 16.66 -10.90 -34.27
N VAL A 573 16.55 -12.16 -34.71
CA VAL A 573 15.78 -13.20 -34.00
C VAL A 573 16.29 -13.44 -32.58
N ILE A 574 17.62 -13.36 -32.36
CA ILE A 574 18.24 -13.59 -31.05
C ILE A 574 17.91 -12.43 -30.10
N GLY A 575 17.97 -11.19 -30.60
CA GLY A 575 17.53 -10.02 -29.85
C GLY A 575 16.05 -10.10 -29.48
N LEU A 576 15.20 -10.46 -30.45
CA LEU A 576 13.76 -10.63 -30.23
C LEU A 576 13.46 -11.72 -29.18
N GLU A 577 14.14 -12.86 -29.23
CA GLU A 577 13.98 -13.94 -28.24
C GLU A 577 14.31 -13.49 -26.81
N ARG A 578 15.38 -12.70 -26.64
CA ARG A 578 15.75 -12.12 -25.35
C ARG A 578 14.70 -11.15 -24.85
N GLU A 579 14.18 -10.28 -25.72
CA GLU A 579 13.12 -9.34 -25.36
C GLU A 579 11.79 -10.05 -25.05
N VAL A 580 11.48 -11.14 -25.75
CA VAL A 580 10.32 -12.00 -25.43
C VAL A 580 10.49 -12.65 -24.06
N SER A 581 11.67 -13.18 -23.75
CA SER A 581 11.96 -13.77 -22.44
C SER A 581 11.88 -12.72 -21.33
N ASN A 582 12.41 -11.51 -21.58
CA ASN A 582 12.31 -10.38 -20.65
C ASN A 582 10.87 -9.95 -20.46
N ILE A 583 10.06 -9.80 -21.51
CA ILE A 583 8.69 -9.35 -21.32
C ILE A 583 7.85 -10.39 -20.58
N ILE A 584 8.05 -11.68 -20.84
CA ILE A 584 7.37 -12.76 -20.12
C ILE A 584 7.69 -12.70 -18.62
N SER A 585 8.95 -12.46 -18.23
CA SER A 585 9.30 -12.31 -16.80
C SER A 585 8.63 -11.10 -16.16
N HIS A 586 8.44 -10.01 -16.90
CA HIS A 586 7.72 -8.81 -16.42
C HIS A 586 6.20 -8.95 -16.45
N LEU A 587 5.63 -9.82 -17.29
CA LEU A 587 4.21 -10.15 -17.31
C LEU A 587 3.85 -11.09 -16.14
N ASN A 588 4.77 -11.98 -15.78
CA ASN A 588 4.65 -12.91 -14.66
C ASN A 588 5.11 -12.26 -13.34
N MET A 589 4.35 -11.27 -12.87
CA MET A 589 4.60 -10.70 -11.55
C MET A 589 4.06 -11.62 -10.46
N SER A 590 4.90 -11.96 -9.47
CA SER A 590 4.39 -12.36 -8.16
C SER A 590 3.69 -11.16 -7.55
N THR A 591 2.50 -11.41 -7.00
CA THR A 591 1.70 -10.51 -6.17
C THR A 591 2.45 -9.26 -5.67
N ALA A 592 2.33 -8.16 -6.40
CA ALA A 592 2.83 -6.86 -5.95
C ALA A 592 1.79 -6.23 -5.02
N GLY A 593 2.08 -6.16 -3.72
CA GLY A 593 1.32 -5.36 -2.75
C GLY A 593 0.41 -6.12 -1.78
N GLY A 594 0.78 -7.33 -1.34
CA GLY A 594 -0.01 -8.07 -0.33
C GLY A 594 -1.33 -8.65 -0.83
N ILE A 595 -1.54 -8.70 -2.15
CA ILE A 595 -2.76 -9.20 -2.80
C ILE A 595 -2.52 -10.62 -3.33
N ILE A 596 -2.65 -11.63 -2.47
CA ILE A 596 -2.53 -13.04 -2.87
C ILE A 596 -3.64 -13.33 -3.89
N ALA A 597 -3.26 -13.93 -5.02
CA ALA A 597 -4.18 -14.33 -6.09
C ALA A 597 -4.96 -15.61 -5.73
#